data_AF-A0A199UXD9-F1
#
_entry.id   AF-A0A199UXD9-F1
#
_cell.length_a   1.000
_cell.length_b   1.000
_cell.length_c   1.000
_cell.angle_alpha   90.00
_cell.angle_beta   90.00
_cell.angle_gamma   90.00
#
_symmetry.space_group_name_H-M   'P 1'
#
loop_
_entity.id
_entity.type
_entity.pdbx_description
1 polymer ?
#
loop_
_entity_poly.entity_id
_entity_poly.type
_entity_poly.pdbx_seq_one_letter_code
_entity_poly.pdbx_strand_id
1 'polypeptide(L)'
;VFRQVGLLAGGDVLCLLIFSAVGRFSHGFAVLDFETLKTADPFIAGWILSAYFLGAYGDDGKGMNGSMKAITAAAKSWAVGIPLGIIIRAVTSGHIPPINFILVTMASTGVLLLVWRALVSNLLSGRQSKQNDVYRQGSPFELFELLTTLVRRW
;
A
#
# COMPACT_ATOMS: atom_id res chain seq x y z
N VAL A 1 7.23 13.15 1.42
CA VAL A 1 5.85 12.70 1.73
C VAL A 1 5.09 12.25 0.48
N PHE A 2 4.84 13.12 -0.51
CA PHE A 2 4.04 12.77 -1.72
C PHE A 2 4.55 11.56 -2.51
N ARG A 3 5.87 11.42 -2.72
CA ARG A 3 6.45 10.25 -3.43
C ARG A 3 6.13 8.91 -2.78
N GLN A 4 6.09 8.85 -1.45
CA GLN A 4 5.82 7.61 -0.71
C GLN A 4 4.34 7.23 -0.78
N VAL A 5 3.45 8.22 -0.64
CA VAL A 5 2.00 8.00 -0.78
C VAL A 5 1.67 7.56 -2.21
N GLY A 6 2.29 8.19 -3.22
CA GLY A 6 2.13 7.79 -4.62
C GLY A 6 2.58 6.36 -4.90
N LEU A 7 3.71 5.92 -4.32
CA LEU A 7 4.16 4.52 -4.43
C LEU A 7 3.16 3.54 -3.79
N LEU A 8 2.68 3.86 -2.59
CA LEU A 8 1.72 3.01 -1.88
C LEU A 8 0.41 2.91 -2.65
N ALA A 9 -0.20 4.05 -2.99
CA ALA A 9 -1.47 4.10 -3.71
C ALA A 9 -1.35 3.45 -5.11
N GLY A 10 -0.27 3.73 -5.84
CA GLY A 10 -0.02 3.12 -7.15
C GLY A 10 0.11 1.60 -7.07
N GLY A 11 0.81 1.09 -6.06
CA GLY A 11 0.92 -0.35 -5.84
C GLY A 11 -0.38 -1.00 -5.36
N ASP A 12 -1.18 -0.32 -4.54
CA ASP A 12 -2.50 -0.83 -4.14
C ASP A 12 -3.43 -0.96 -5.36
N VAL A 13 -3.45 0.06 -6.22
CA VAL A 13 -4.21 0.04 -7.48
C VAL A 13 -3.70 -1.09 -8.36
N LEU A 14 -2.39 -1.28 -8.48
CA LEU A 14 -1.81 -2.40 -9.23
C LEU A 14 -2.24 -3.76 -8.67
N CYS A 15 -2.27 -3.94 -7.34
CA CYS A 15 -2.76 -5.16 -6.71
C CYS A 15 -4.22 -5.45 -7.08
N LEU A 16 -5.09 -4.44 -7.08
CA LEU A 16 -6.50 -4.60 -7.46
C LEU A 16 -6.67 -4.87 -8.96
N LEU A 17 -5.82 -4.29 -9.80
CA LEU A 17 -5.75 -4.60 -11.23
C LEU A 17 -5.30 -6.04 -11.47
N ILE A 18 -4.29 -6.53 -10.74
CA ILE A 18 -3.84 -7.93 -10.80
C ILE A 18 -4.97 -8.87 -10.41
N PHE A 19 -5.69 -8.58 -9.31
CA PHE A 19 -6.87 -9.35 -8.91
C PHE A 19 -7.91 -9.43 -10.05
N SER A 20 -8.27 -8.28 -10.62
CA SER A 20 -9.24 -8.21 -11.72
C SER A 20 -8.78 -9.00 -12.95
N ALA A 21 -7.52 -8.81 -13.36
CA ALA A 21 -6.91 -9.43 -14.51
C ALA A 21 -6.85 -10.96 -14.38
N VAL A 22 -6.40 -11.46 -13.23
CA VAL A 22 -6.34 -12.89 -12.92
C VAL A 22 -7.75 -13.48 -12.86
N GLY A 23 -8.69 -12.81 -12.18
CA GLY A 23 -10.08 -13.27 -12.09
C GLY A 23 -10.74 -13.40 -13.47
N ARG A 24 -10.55 -12.42 -14.35
CA ARG A 24 -11.02 -12.46 -15.74
C ARG A 24 -10.37 -13.60 -16.52
N PHE A 25 -9.06 -13.75 -16.41
CA PHE A 25 -8.31 -14.82 -17.07
C PHE A 25 -8.81 -16.21 -16.66
N SER A 26 -9.09 -16.42 -15.37
CA SER A 26 -9.65 -17.68 -14.86
C SER A 26 -11.03 -18.02 -15.43
N HIS A 27 -11.75 -17.03 -15.96
CA HIS A 27 -13.03 -17.20 -16.64
C HIS A 27 -12.92 -17.20 -18.18
N GLY A 28 -11.70 -17.26 -18.73
CA GLY A 28 -11.45 -17.35 -20.17
C GLY A 28 -11.47 -16.01 -20.92
N PHE A 29 -11.47 -14.89 -20.19
CA PHE A 29 -11.41 -13.56 -20.78
C PHE A 29 -9.96 -13.06 -20.95
N ALA A 30 -9.78 -12.04 -21.78
CA ALA A 30 -8.49 -11.37 -21.95
C ALA A 30 -8.03 -10.67 -20.66
N VAL A 31 -6.72 -10.66 -20.43
CA VAL A 31 -6.08 -10.11 -19.23
C VAL A 31 -5.94 -8.58 -19.31
N LEU A 32 -5.59 -8.07 -20.48
CA LEU A 32 -5.28 -6.66 -20.74
C LEU A 32 -6.28 -6.05 -21.72
N ASP A 33 -7.50 -5.82 -21.23
CA ASP A 33 -8.54 -5.07 -21.95
C ASP A 33 -9.13 -3.95 -21.05
N PHE A 34 -9.94 -3.08 -21.66
CA PHE A 34 -10.64 -2.02 -20.92
C PHE A 34 -11.61 -2.57 -19.86
N GLU A 35 -12.10 -3.79 -20.07
CA GLU A 35 -13.04 -4.44 -19.17
C GLU A 35 -12.37 -4.94 -17.88
N THR A 36 -11.05 -5.20 -17.90
CA THR A 36 -10.23 -5.40 -16.69
C THR A 36 -10.26 -4.16 -15.80
N LEU A 37 -10.15 -2.95 -16.38
CA LEU A 37 -10.25 -1.70 -15.62
C LEU A 37 -11.64 -1.52 -15.01
N LYS A 38 -12.70 -1.69 -15.80
CA LYS A 38 -14.08 -1.64 -15.29
C LYS A 38 -14.36 -2.66 -14.19
N THR A 39 -13.77 -3.84 -14.29
CA THR A 39 -13.94 -4.89 -13.28
C THR A 39 -13.25 -4.52 -11.97
N ALA A 40 -12.10 -3.84 -12.03
CA ALA A 40 -11.35 -3.37 -10.86
C ALA A 40 -11.94 -2.09 -10.24
N ASP A 41 -12.54 -1.22 -11.06
CA ASP A 41 -13.03 0.12 -10.70
C ASP A 41 -13.80 0.20 -9.37
N PRO A 42 -14.85 -0.60 -9.12
CA PRO A 42 -15.59 -0.51 -7.85
C PRO A 42 -14.72 -0.85 -6.63
N PHE A 43 -13.75 -1.76 -6.77
CA PHE A 43 -12.84 -2.13 -5.68
C PHE A 43 -11.78 -1.06 -5.45
N ILE A 44 -11.30 -0.41 -6.52
CA ILE A 44 -10.39 0.72 -6.43
C ILE A 44 -11.09 1.89 -5.72
N ALA A 45 -12.32 2.22 -6.11
CA ALA A 45 -13.12 3.25 -5.47
C ALA A 45 -13.35 2.96 -3.98
N GLY A 46 -13.78 1.74 -3.67
CA GLY A 46 -13.99 1.30 -2.29
C GLY A 46 -12.71 1.36 -1.44
N TRP A 47 -11.59 0.89 -1.99
CA TRP A 47 -10.29 0.94 -1.31
C TRP A 47 -9.79 2.37 -1.09
N ILE A 48 -9.79 3.23 -2.12
CA ILE A 48 -9.29 4.60 -2.00
C ILE A 48 -10.09 5.36 -0.94
N LEU A 49 -11.42 5.20 -0.95
CA LEU A 49 -12.29 5.86 0.02
C LEU A 49 -12.00 5.38 1.44
N SER A 50 -11.95 4.07 1.67
CA SER A 50 -11.69 3.53 3.00
C SER A 50 -10.26 3.85 3.47
N ALA A 51 -9.27 3.75 2.60
CA ALA A 51 -7.87 4.05 2.89
C ALA A 51 -7.66 5.53 3.27
N TYR A 52 -8.42 6.44 2.66
CA TYR A 52 -8.44 7.85 3.02
C TYR A 52 -8.97 8.05 4.45
N PHE A 53 -10.14 7.49 4.78
CA PHE A 53 -10.77 7.71 6.09
C PHE A 53 -10.16 6.91 7.23
N LEU A 54 -9.59 5.73 6.95
CA LEU A 54 -9.04 4.81 7.96
C LEU A 54 -7.51 4.86 8.07
N GLY A 55 -6.88 5.82 7.38
CA GLY A 55 -5.49 6.17 7.60
C GLY A 55 -4.46 5.24 6.96
N ALA A 56 -4.82 4.45 5.93
CA ALA A 56 -3.85 3.63 5.20
C ALA A 56 -2.80 4.47 4.43
N TYR A 57 -3.02 5.77 4.27
CA TYR A 57 -2.01 6.71 3.75
C TYR A 57 -1.43 7.67 4.81
N GLY A 58 -1.85 7.54 6.07
CA GLY A 58 -1.32 8.28 7.21
C GLY A 58 0.04 7.74 7.69
N ASP A 59 0.56 8.25 8.81
CA ASP A 59 1.89 7.89 9.32
C ASP A 59 2.03 6.39 9.63
N ASP A 60 0.99 5.80 10.23
CA ASP A 60 0.91 4.35 10.47
C ASP A 60 0.87 3.57 9.15
N GLY A 61 -0.01 3.96 8.21
CA GLY A 61 -0.15 3.31 6.89
C GLY A 61 1.09 3.42 6.00
N LYS A 62 1.90 4.47 6.20
CA LYS A 62 3.21 4.66 5.56
C LYS A 62 4.31 3.79 6.17
N GLY A 63 4.07 3.15 7.31
CA GLY A 63 5.06 2.35 8.03
C GLY A 63 6.06 3.17 8.83
N MET A 64 5.81 4.45 9.09
CA MET A 64 6.70 5.31 9.87
C MET A 64 6.84 4.83 11.32
N ASN A 65 5.79 4.17 11.81
CA ASN A 65 5.71 3.63 13.17
C ASN A 65 5.85 2.10 13.19
N GLY A 66 6.41 1.50 12.13
CA GLY A 66 6.67 0.07 11.99
C GLY A 66 5.76 -0.66 10.99
N SER A 67 6.25 -1.79 10.47
CA SER A 67 5.56 -2.59 9.44
C SER A 67 4.22 -3.15 9.91
N MET A 68 4.11 -3.57 11.18
CA MET A 68 2.86 -4.08 11.74
C MET A 68 1.75 -3.01 11.77
N LYS A 69 2.09 -1.75 12.04
CA LYS A 69 1.13 -0.64 12.00
C LYS A 69 0.66 -0.33 10.57
N ALA A 70 1.55 -0.44 9.58
CA ALA A 70 1.17 -0.31 8.17
C ALA A 70 0.21 -1.42 7.74
N ILE A 71 0.51 -2.67 8.10
CA ILE A 71 -0.33 -3.83 7.79
C ILE A 71 -1.69 -3.71 8.47
N THR A 72 -1.74 -3.32 9.75
CA THR A 72 -3.02 -3.16 10.47
C THR A 72 -3.87 -2.01 9.92
N ALA A 73 -3.27 -0.87 9.57
CA ALA A 73 -3.98 0.24 8.93
C ALA A 73 -4.55 -0.18 7.57
N ALA A 74 -3.77 -0.93 6.77
CA ALA A 74 -4.22 -1.50 5.51
C ALA A 74 -5.33 -2.53 5.71
N ALA A 75 -5.22 -3.42 6.70
CA ALA A 75 -6.23 -4.43 7.01
C ALA A 75 -7.57 -3.81 7.41
N LYS A 76 -7.56 -2.77 8.26
CA LYS A 76 -8.77 -2.03 8.62
C LYS A 76 -9.41 -1.38 7.39
N SER A 77 -8.58 -0.74 6.55
CA SER A 77 -9.05 -0.11 5.31
C SER A 77 -9.61 -1.13 4.33
N TRP A 78 -9.00 -2.30 4.22
CA TRP A 78 -9.43 -3.40 3.36
C TRP A 78 -10.77 -3.98 3.82
N ALA A 79 -10.91 -4.22 5.13
CA ALA A 79 -12.10 -4.79 5.74
C ALA A 79 -13.35 -3.92 5.53
N VAL A 80 -13.19 -2.63 5.27
CA VAL A 80 -14.30 -1.72 4.92
C VAL A 80 -14.37 -1.49 3.40
N GLY A 81 -13.22 -1.25 2.76
CA GLY A 81 -13.14 -0.81 1.38
C GLY A 81 -13.52 -1.88 0.36
N ILE A 82 -13.14 -3.14 0.58
CA ILE A 82 -13.50 -4.21 -0.37
C ILE A 82 -14.98 -4.57 -0.27
N PRO A 83 -15.59 -4.72 0.93
CA PRO A 83 -17.05 -4.84 1.01
C PRO A 83 -17.78 -3.66 0.39
N LEU A 84 -17.28 -2.44 0.57
CA LEU A 84 -17.84 -1.27 -0.11
C LEU A 84 -17.74 -1.40 -1.64
N GLY A 85 -16.60 -1.86 -2.18
CA GLY A 85 -16.45 -2.15 -3.60
C GLY A 85 -17.40 -3.23 -4.11
N ILE A 86 -17.68 -4.26 -3.30
CA ILE A 86 -18.70 -5.28 -3.62
C ILE A 86 -20.10 -4.64 -3.69
N ILE A 87 -20.43 -3.73 -2.77
CA ILE A 87 -21.70 -3.01 -2.78
C ILE A 87 -21.81 -2.11 -4.02
N ILE A 88 -20.78 -1.32 -4.32
CA ILE A 88 -20.73 -0.47 -5.51
C ILE A 88 -20.93 -1.33 -6.77
N ARG A 89 -20.22 -2.46 -6.86
CA ARG A 89 -20.38 -3.42 -7.97
C ARG A 89 -21.81 -3.94 -8.06
N ALA A 90 -22.41 -4.39 -6.95
CA ALA A 90 -23.75 -4.94 -6.95
C ALA A 90 -24.82 -3.93 -7.41
N VAL A 91 -24.69 -2.69 -6.94
CA VAL A 91 -25.58 -1.58 -7.32
C VAL A 91 -25.42 -1.24 -8.80
N THR A 92 -24.18 -1.13 -9.28
CA THR A 92 -23.89 -0.76 -10.68
C THR A 92 -24.20 -1.88 -11.68
N SER A 93 -24.05 -3.15 -11.30
CA SER A 93 -24.39 -4.30 -12.15
C SER A 93 -25.87 -4.72 -12.05
N GLY A 94 -26.62 -4.19 -11.08
CA GLY A 94 -28.04 -4.50 -10.88
C GLY A 94 -28.31 -5.88 -10.29
N HIS A 95 -27.30 -6.59 -9.78
CA HIS A 95 -27.47 -7.90 -9.15
C HIS A 95 -26.41 -8.15 -8.07
N ILE A 96 -26.73 -8.99 -7.10
CA ILE A 96 -25.81 -9.39 -6.04
C ILE A 96 -24.78 -10.37 -6.62
N PRO A 97 -23.46 -10.17 -6.42
CA PRO A 97 -22.45 -11.12 -6.86
C PRO A 97 -22.59 -12.49 -6.15
N PRO A 98 -22.22 -13.61 -6.80
CA PRO A 98 -22.23 -14.92 -6.16
C PRO A 98 -21.35 -14.96 -4.91
N ILE A 99 -21.74 -15.77 -3.91
CA ILE A 99 -20.99 -15.89 -2.64
C ILE A 99 -19.52 -16.29 -2.86
N ASN A 100 -19.26 -17.18 -3.82
CA ASN A 100 -17.90 -17.59 -4.17
C ASN A 100 -17.07 -16.41 -4.68
N PHE A 101 -17.66 -15.52 -5.49
CA PHE A 101 -16.98 -14.32 -5.95
C PHE A 101 -16.65 -13.39 -4.77
N ILE A 102 -17.58 -13.20 -3.84
CA ILE A 102 -17.37 -12.39 -2.63
C ILE A 102 -16.19 -12.94 -1.81
N LEU A 103 -16.19 -14.24 -1.52
CA LEU A 103 -15.14 -14.88 -0.72
C LEU A 103 -13.77 -14.81 -1.39
N VAL A 104 -13.69 -15.14 -2.68
CA VAL A 104 -12.44 -15.07 -3.45
C VAL A 104 -11.94 -13.63 -3.54
N THR A 105 -12.84 -12.67 -3.81
CA THR A 105 -12.49 -11.23 -3.85
C THR A 105 -11.92 -10.77 -2.53
N MET A 106 -12.61 -11.05 -1.41
CA MET A 106 -12.14 -10.67 -0.08
C MET A 106 -10.76 -11.28 0.19
N ALA A 107 -10.62 -12.60 0.05
CA ALA A 107 -9.38 -13.30 0.37
C ALA A 107 -8.20 -12.85 -0.50
N SER A 108 -8.37 -12.83 -1.83
CA SER A 108 -7.28 -12.52 -2.76
C SER A 108 -6.84 -11.06 -2.68
N THR A 109 -7.77 -10.10 -2.64
CA THR A 109 -7.43 -8.67 -2.49
C THR A 109 -6.79 -8.40 -1.13
N GLY A 110 -7.25 -9.08 -0.06
CA GLY A 110 -6.66 -8.98 1.27
C GLY A 110 -5.21 -9.45 1.26
N VAL A 111 -4.93 -10.63 0.70
CA VAL A 111 -3.55 -11.13 0.57
C VAL A 111 -2.70 -10.17 -0.25
N LEU A 112 -3.16 -9.76 -1.43
CA LEU A 112 -2.39 -8.88 -2.33
C LEU A 112 -2.04 -7.54 -1.67
N LEU A 113 -3.02 -6.87 -1.07
CA LEU A 113 -2.81 -5.57 -0.43
C LEU A 113 -1.92 -5.69 0.82
N LEU A 114 -2.17 -6.67 1.69
CA LEU A 114 -1.39 -6.81 2.92
C LEU A 114 0.06 -7.22 2.64
N VAL A 115 0.27 -8.13 1.68
CA VAL A 115 1.62 -8.52 1.24
C VAL A 115 2.35 -7.32 0.63
N TRP A 116 1.69 -6.55 -0.24
CA TRP A 116 2.25 -5.32 -0.79
C TRP A 116 2.68 -4.33 0.31
N ARG A 117 1.82 -4.11 1.31
CA ARG A 117 2.10 -3.21 2.43
C ARG A 117 3.24 -3.71 3.31
N ALA A 118 3.31 -5.02 3.54
CA ALA A 118 4.44 -5.63 4.23
C ALA A 118 5.76 -5.44 3.44
N LEU A 119 5.76 -5.69 2.14
CA LEU A 119 6.95 -5.54 1.29
C LEU A 119 7.46 -4.10 1.28
N VAL A 120 6.60 -3.13 0.99
CA VAL A 120 7.00 -1.71 0.94
C VAL A 120 7.46 -1.21 2.30
N SER A 121 6.75 -1.53 3.38
CA SER A 121 7.14 -1.07 4.72
C SER A 121 8.48 -1.64 5.17
N ASN A 122 8.77 -2.91 4.88
CA ASN A 122 10.07 -3.52 5.19
C ASN A 122 11.20 -2.92 4.34
N LEU A 123 10.98 -2.70 3.04
CA LEU A 123 11.96 -2.08 2.15
C LEU A 123 12.28 -0.63 2.56
N LEU A 124 11.28 0.14 2.98
CA LEU A 124 11.46 1.52 3.43
C LEU A 124 12.10 1.59 4.82
N SER A 125 11.72 0.71 5.74
CA SER A 125 12.32 0.62 7.08
C SER A 125 13.81 0.28 7.01
N GLY A 126 14.19 -0.66 6.13
CA GLY A 126 15.60 -1.02 5.92
C GLY A 126 16.45 0.13 5.37
N ARG A 127 15.87 1.01 4.54
CA ARG A 127 16.57 2.23 4.08
C ARG A 127 16.76 3.26 5.20
N GLN A 128 15.74 3.46 6.03
CA GLN A 128 15.81 4.37 7.18
C GLN A 128 16.86 3.92 8.21
N SER A 129 16.93 2.62 8.51
CA SER A 129 17.94 2.06 9.41
C SER A 129 19.36 2.33 8.91
N LYS A 130 19.65 2.05 7.63
CA LYS A 130 20.96 2.32 7.04
C LYS A 130 21.35 3.79 7.09
N GLN A 131 20.41 4.70 6.85
CA GLN A 131 20.69 6.14 6.88
C GLN A 131 20.97 6.63 8.30
N ASN A 132 20.21 6.14 9.29
CA ASN A 132 20.45 6.46 10.68
C ASN A 132 21.80 5.93 11.18
N ASP A 133 22.21 4.72 10.78
CA ASP A 133 23.53 4.16 11.16
C ASP A 133 24.69 4.96 10.56
N VAL A 134 24.57 5.43 9.32
CA VAL A 134 25.58 6.31 8.67
C VAL A 134 25.66 7.66 9.38
N TYR A 135 24.54 8.19 9.89
CA TYR A 135 24.55 9.43 10.67
C TYR A 135 25.08 9.24 12.10
N ARG A 136 24.84 8.07 12.70
CA ARG A 136 25.33 7.72 14.05
C ARG A 136 26.82 7.41 14.09
N GLN A 137 27.37 6.88 12.99
CA GLN A 137 28.79 6.83 12.76
C GLN A 137 29.24 8.22 12.33
N GLY A 138 29.53 9.09 13.30
CA GLY A 138 30.08 10.42 13.05
C GLY A 138 31.17 10.33 12.00
N SER A 139 30.97 11.06 10.89
CA SER A 139 31.91 11.08 9.79
C SER A 139 33.29 11.46 10.35
N PRO A 140 34.41 10.82 9.96
CA PRO A 140 35.73 11.27 10.40
C PRO A 140 35.96 12.75 10.10
N PHE A 141 35.23 13.32 9.12
CA PHE A 141 35.23 14.75 8.83
C PHE A 141 34.57 15.62 9.92
N GLU A 142 33.55 15.15 10.65
CA GLU A 142 33.01 15.87 11.82
C GLU A 142 34.04 15.97 12.95
N LEU A 143 34.86 14.93 13.14
CA LEU A 143 36.00 15.00 14.07
C LEU A 143 37.02 16.06 13.62
N PHE A 144 37.30 16.16 12.31
CA PHE A 144 38.14 17.24 11.78
C PHE A 144 37.51 18.63 11.94
N GLU A 145 36.20 18.76 11.76
CA GLU A 145 35.47 20.03 11.93
C GLU A 145 35.44 20.47 13.40
N LEU A 146 35.27 19.53 14.34
CA LEU A 146 35.38 19.78 15.78
C LEU A 146 36.82 20.12 16.20
N LEU A 147 37.83 19.46 15.63
CA LEU A 147 39.25 19.76 15.89
C LEU A 147 39.63 21.15 15.39
N THR A 148 39.22 21.50 14.17
CA THR A 148 39.53 22.82 13.58
C THR A 148 38.82 23.95 14.32
N THR A 149 37.58 23.74 14.78
CA THR A 149 36.86 24.73 15.60
C THR A 149 37.47 24.91 16.99
N LEU A 150 38.03 23.86 17.60
CA LEU A 150 38.79 23.96 18.85
C LEU A 150 40.12 24.70 18.69
N VAL A 151 40.87 24.41 17.62
CA VAL A 151 42.15 25.08 17.30
C VAL A 151 41.94 26.55 16.98
N ARG A 152 40.83 26.92 16.34
CA ARG A 152 40.51 28.30 15.97
C ARG A 152 40.07 29.18 17.17
N ARG A 153 39.88 28.58 18.35
CA ARG A 153 39.38 29.24 19.56
C ARG A 153 40.49 29.56 20.57
N TRP A 154 41.74 29.21 20.26
CA TRP A 154 42.97 29.59 20.95
C TRP A 154 43.85 30.42 20.01
#